data_AF-A0A941FEL5-F1
#
_entry.id   AF-A0A941FEL5-F1
#
_cell.length_a   1.000
_cell.length_b   1.000
_cell.length_c   1.000
_cell.angle_alpha   90.00
_cell.angle_beta   90.00
_cell.angle_gamma   90.00
#
_symmetry.space_group_name_H-M   'P 1'
#
loop_
_entity.id
_entity.type
_entity.pdbx_description
1 polymer ?
#
loop_
_entity_poly.entity_id
_entity_poly.type
_entity_poly.pdbx_seq_one_letter_code
_entity_poly.pdbx_strand_id
1 'polypeptide(L)'
;MRRDRDAGEWTILPADGRQGATPDWPLSEQSIREAELWEALWLKPQAIMWERFGQELEVALYVRRFSEAELMDSRVNLSTLIRQMADSLGLTTPGMRANRWRITAEEPEPRAPAKRGPARRASARTRLKVVPGDGD
;
A
#
# COMPACT_ATOMS: atom_id res chain seq x y z
N MET A 1 -2.14 -15.31 39.36
CA MET A 1 -2.96 -14.20 38.82
C MET A 1 -2.38 -13.79 37.47
N ARG A 2 -2.81 -14.44 36.37
CA ARG A 2 -2.38 -14.09 35.01
C ARG A 2 -3.21 -12.88 34.56
N ARG A 3 -2.54 -11.85 34.04
CA ARG A 3 -3.17 -10.58 33.68
C ARG A 3 -3.90 -10.74 32.34
N ASP A 4 -5.23 -10.81 32.37
CA ASP A 4 -6.10 -10.57 31.22
C ASP A 4 -6.13 -9.06 30.86
N ARG A 5 -4.97 -8.46 30.60
CA ARG A 5 -4.86 -7.02 30.27
C ARG A 5 -4.61 -6.71 28.79
N ASP A 6 -4.56 -7.73 27.94
CA ASP A 6 -4.15 -7.57 26.53
C ASP A 6 -5.27 -7.72 25.51
N ALA A 7 -6.53 -7.90 25.94
CA ALA A 7 -7.68 -7.97 25.03
C ALA A 7 -8.14 -6.60 24.51
N GLY A 8 -7.23 -5.66 24.26
CA GLY A 8 -7.60 -4.53 23.40
C GLY A 8 -7.50 -4.97 21.96
N GLU A 9 -8.53 -4.61 21.20
CA GLU A 9 -8.76 -5.03 19.82
C GLU A 9 -7.53 -4.74 18.95
N TRP A 10 -6.94 -5.79 18.38
CA TRP A 10 -5.84 -5.66 17.43
C TRP A 10 -6.40 -5.20 16.09
N THR A 11 -5.77 -4.19 15.49
CA THR A 11 -6.11 -3.79 14.13
C THR A 11 -5.37 -4.69 13.14
N ILE A 12 -6.13 -5.30 12.24
CA ILE A 12 -5.60 -6.14 11.16
C ILE A 12 -5.51 -5.31 9.89
N LEU A 13 -4.31 -5.26 9.31
CA LEU A 13 -4.00 -4.55 8.08
C LEU A 13 -3.80 -5.56 6.93
N PRO A 14 -4.36 -5.31 5.74
CA PRO A 14 -4.20 -6.19 4.59
C PRO A 14 -2.75 -6.19 4.07
N ALA A 15 -2.21 -7.36 3.71
CA ALA A 15 -0.85 -7.47 3.15
C ALA A 15 -0.67 -6.73 1.82
N ASP A 16 -1.73 -6.59 1.03
CA ASP A 16 -1.72 -5.87 -0.26
C ASP A 16 -1.43 -4.37 -0.12
N GLY A 17 -1.41 -3.84 1.10
CA GLY A 17 -1.09 -2.46 1.36
C GLY A 17 -2.26 -1.50 1.18
N ARG A 18 -1.97 -0.20 1.28
CA ARG A 18 -2.97 0.84 1.02
C ARG A 18 -3.21 0.96 -0.48
N GLN A 19 -4.49 1.06 -0.85
CA GLN A 19 -4.91 1.29 -2.23
C GLN A 19 -5.19 2.78 -2.47
N GLY A 20 -5.01 3.24 -3.72
CA GLY A 20 -5.30 4.62 -4.12
C GLY A 20 -4.04 5.46 -4.37
N ALA A 21 -4.25 6.72 -4.73
CA ALA A 21 -3.16 7.66 -4.99
C ALA A 21 -2.39 7.98 -3.70
N THR A 22 -1.07 8.09 -3.81
CA THR A 22 -0.22 8.64 -2.75
C THR A 22 -0.66 10.08 -2.46
N PRO A 23 -0.80 10.49 -1.18
CA PRO A 23 -1.18 11.86 -0.83
C PRO A 23 -0.15 12.88 -1.31
N ASP A 24 -0.60 14.13 -1.46
CA ASP A 24 0.28 15.25 -1.78
C ASP A 24 1.34 15.42 -0.68
N TRP A 25 2.56 15.79 -1.09
CA TRP A 25 3.65 16.04 -0.16
C TRP A 25 3.35 17.27 0.72
N PRO A 26 3.34 17.16 2.06
CA PRO A 26 2.87 18.23 2.94
C PRO A 26 3.97 19.22 3.37
N LEU A 27 5.24 18.96 3.05
CA LEU A 27 6.36 19.87 3.34
C LEU A 27 6.66 20.77 2.13
N SER A 28 7.51 21.78 2.33
CA SER A 28 7.77 22.82 1.31
C SER A 28 8.29 22.28 -0.03
N GLU A 29 9.54 21.82 -0.06
CA GLU A 29 10.17 21.22 -1.22
C GLU A 29 10.31 19.72 -1.00
N GLN A 30 10.34 18.94 -2.07
CA GLN A 30 10.57 17.50 -2.05
C GLN A 30 11.75 17.17 -2.96
N SER A 31 12.77 16.51 -2.42
CA SER A 31 13.84 15.94 -3.22
C SER A 31 13.37 14.67 -3.94
N ILE A 32 14.09 14.26 -4.99
CA ILE A 32 13.80 13.01 -5.73
C ILE A 32 13.80 11.81 -4.77
N ARG A 33 14.77 11.74 -3.85
CA ARG A 33 14.87 10.64 -2.89
C ARG A 33 13.69 10.62 -1.92
N GLU A 34 13.24 11.78 -1.46
CA GLU A 34 12.06 11.89 -0.62
C GLU A 34 10.79 11.44 -1.37
N ALA A 35 10.66 11.76 -2.66
CA ALA A 35 9.53 11.32 -3.48
C ALA A 35 9.45 9.80 -3.61
N GLU A 36 10.58 9.14 -3.91
CA GLU A 36 10.66 7.67 -3.98
C GLU A 36 10.26 7.00 -2.65
N LEU A 37 10.79 7.51 -1.54
CA LEU A 37 10.51 6.99 -0.20
C LEU A 37 9.05 7.24 0.19
N TRP A 38 8.52 8.42 -0.12
CA TRP A 38 7.13 8.78 0.14
C TRP A 38 6.17 7.82 -0.57
N GLU A 39 6.34 7.61 -1.87
CA GLU A 39 5.54 6.64 -2.63
C GLU A 39 5.66 5.23 -2.05
N ALA A 40 6.89 4.76 -1.78
CA ALA A 40 7.12 3.42 -1.25
C ALA A 40 6.50 3.20 0.14
N LEU A 41 6.47 4.23 1.00
CA LEU A 41 5.83 4.16 2.31
C LEU A 41 4.30 4.14 2.19
N TRP A 42 3.72 4.97 1.32
CA TRP A 42 2.26 5.05 1.17
C TRP A 42 1.62 3.83 0.51
N LEU A 43 2.41 2.93 -0.08
CA LEU A 43 1.96 1.61 -0.51
C LEU A 43 1.86 0.59 0.64
N LYS A 44 2.44 0.87 1.82
CA LYS A 44 2.49 -0.11 2.91
C LYS A 44 1.13 -0.29 3.58
N PRO A 45 0.85 -1.46 4.21
CA PRO A 45 -0.37 -1.68 4.98
C PRO A 45 -0.59 -0.64 6.08
N GLN A 46 0.49 -0.20 6.73
CA GLN A 46 0.46 0.81 7.79
C GLN A 46 -0.09 2.15 7.32
N ALA A 47 0.04 2.48 6.04
CA ALA A 47 -0.45 3.74 5.48
C ALA A 47 -1.96 3.91 5.58
N ILE A 48 -2.72 2.82 5.67
CA ILE A 48 -4.16 2.84 5.98
C ILE A 48 -4.42 3.52 7.33
N MET A 49 -3.56 3.23 8.31
CA MET A 49 -3.68 3.83 9.65
C MET A 49 -3.19 5.27 9.66
N TRP A 50 -2.13 5.58 8.94
CA TRP A 50 -1.63 6.96 8.81
C TRP A 50 -2.68 7.87 8.20
N GLU A 51 -3.34 7.45 7.12
CA GLU A 51 -4.47 8.17 6.50
C GLU A 51 -5.63 8.34 7.48
N ARG A 52 -6.00 7.26 8.19
CA ARG A 52 -7.08 7.29 9.19
C ARG A 52 -6.81 8.29 10.31
N PHE A 53 -5.54 8.51 10.65
CA PHE A 53 -5.12 9.37 11.75
C PHE A 53 -4.60 10.75 11.29
N GLY A 54 -4.57 11.03 9.98
CA GLY A 54 -4.05 12.28 9.44
C GLY A 54 -2.55 12.49 9.72
N GLN A 55 -1.75 11.43 9.56
CA GLN A 55 -0.32 11.42 9.89
C GLN A 55 0.60 11.73 8.70
N GLU A 56 0.11 12.44 7.69
CA GLU A 56 0.88 12.78 6.50
C GLU A 56 2.16 13.55 6.86
N LEU A 57 2.06 14.48 7.81
CA LEU A 57 3.18 15.31 8.23
C LEU A 57 4.26 14.48 8.95
N GLU A 58 3.86 13.56 9.84
CA GLU A 58 4.75 12.67 10.58
C GLU A 58 5.50 11.73 9.63
N VAL A 59 4.80 11.17 8.64
CA VAL A 59 5.43 10.33 7.61
C VAL A 59 6.39 11.16 6.76
N ALA A 60 6.03 12.40 6.40
CA ALA A 60 6.88 13.26 5.57
C ALA A 60 8.16 13.66 6.31
N LEU A 61 8.04 13.98 7.61
CA LEU A 61 9.20 14.22 8.47
C LEU A 61 10.06 12.96 8.60
N TYR A 62 9.46 11.77 8.70
CA TYR A 62 10.23 10.52 8.73
C TYR A 62 11.02 10.34 7.44
N VAL A 63 10.38 10.52 6.27
CA VAL A 63 11.03 10.44 4.96
C VAL A 63 12.20 11.42 4.84
N ARG A 64 12.01 12.67 5.26
CA ARG A 64 13.07 13.69 5.26
C ARG A 64 14.26 13.28 6.11
N ARG A 65 14.00 12.88 7.36
CA ARG A 65 15.08 12.46 8.28
C ARG A 65 15.77 11.19 7.83
N PHE A 66 15.02 10.25 7.26
CA PHE A 66 15.58 9.03 6.69
C PHE A 66 16.50 9.35 5.51
N SER A 67 16.06 10.20 4.58
CA SER A 67 16.87 10.65 3.44
C SER A 67 18.16 11.35 3.88
N GLU A 68 18.09 12.19 4.93
CA GLU A 68 19.28 12.83 5.53
C GLU A 68 20.25 11.80 6.13
N ALA A 69 19.74 10.72 6.73
CA ALA A 69 20.57 9.69 7.36
C ALA A 69 21.23 8.71 6.38
N GLU A 70 20.73 8.61 5.14
CA GLU A 70 21.37 7.80 4.09
C GLU A 70 22.70 8.40 3.62
N LEU A 71 22.95 9.69 3.89
CA LEU A 71 24.19 10.36 3.52
C LEU A 71 25.38 9.85 4.34
N MET A 72 26.55 9.74 3.69
CA MET A 72 27.78 9.22 4.32
C MET A 72 28.28 10.07 5.50
N ASP A 73 27.96 11.37 5.50
CA ASP A 73 28.31 12.32 6.58
C ASP A 73 27.08 12.67 7.45
N SER A 74 26.15 11.72 7.59
CA SER A 74 24.95 11.93 8.40
C SER A 74 25.30 12.05 9.89
N ARG A 75 24.53 12.89 10.59
CA ARG A 75 24.74 13.11 12.03
C ARG A 75 24.41 11.83 12.80
N VAL A 76 25.31 11.43 13.70
CA VAL A 76 25.20 10.20 14.51
C VAL A 76 23.86 10.11 15.26
N ASN A 77 23.31 11.24 15.72
CA ASN A 77 22.06 11.28 16.47
C ASN A 77 20.79 11.04 15.62
N LEU A 78 20.86 11.14 14.28
CA LEU A 78 19.71 10.90 13.40
C LEU A 78 19.21 9.45 13.48
N SER A 79 20.13 8.49 13.66
CA SER A 79 19.79 7.07 13.78
C SER A 79 18.76 6.80 14.90
N THR A 80 18.92 7.47 16.04
CA THR A 80 18.00 7.33 17.18
C THR A 80 16.65 7.97 16.89
N LEU A 81 16.64 9.18 16.31
CA LEU A 81 15.40 9.86 15.93
C LEU A 81 14.59 9.04 14.92
N ILE A 82 15.25 8.51 13.89
CA ILE A 82 14.62 7.67 12.86
C ILE A 82 14.01 6.42 13.46
N ARG A 83 14.71 5.76 14.40
CA ARG A 83 14.17 4.59 15.11
C ARG A 83 12.87 4.97 15.85
N GLN A 84 12.88 6.06 16.61
CA GLN A 84 11.71 6.50 17.38
C GLN A 84 10.51 6.83 16.47
N MET A 85 10.77 7.52 15.35
CA MET A 85 9.74 7.83 14.36
C MET A 85 9.21 6.55 13.70
N ALA A 86 10.10 5.62 13.33
CA ALA A 86 9.70 4.32 12.76
C ALA A 86 8.87 3.49 13.75
N ASP A 87 9.21 3.51 15.04
CA ASP A 87 8.43 2.86 16.09
C ASP A 87 7.03 3.49 16.19
N SER A 88 6.93 4.82 16.21
CA SER A 88 5.65 5.54 16.26
C SER A 88 4.77 5.25 15.03
N LEU A 89 5.37 5.19 13.84
CA LEU A 89 4.67 4.89 12.58
C LEU A 89 4.34 3.40 12.40
N GLY A 90 4.71 2.53 13.33
CA GLY A 90 4.48 1.09 13.20
C GLY A 90 5.31 0.43 12.10
N LEU A 91 6.45 1.02 11.71
CA LEU A 91 7.35 0.44 10.71
C LEU A 91 8.25 -0.65 11.30
N THR A 92 8.41 -0.69 12.63
CA THR A 92 9.22 -1.68 13.34
C THR A 92 8.34 -2.73 14.03
N THR A 93 8.91 -3.88 14.37
CA THR A 93 8.20 -4.91 15.15
C THR A 93 7.72 -4.41 16.53
N PRO A 94 8.54 -3.65 17.31
CA PRO A 94 8.05 -3.00 18.52
C PRO A 94 6.92 -1.99 18.26
N GLY A 95 7.04 -1.17 17.20
CA GLY A 95 6.00 -0.20 16.81
C GLY A 95 4.67 -0.85 16.45
N MET A 96 4.70 -1.90 15.63
CA MET A 96 3.52 -2.70 15.29
C MET A 96 2.84 -3.27 16.54
N ARG A 97 3.60 -3.76 17.51
CA ARG A 97 3.05 -4.27 18.78
C ARG A 97 2.46 -3.15 19.65
N ALA A 98 3.16 -2.02 19.76
CA ALA A 98 2.72 -0.87 20.56
C ALA A 98 1.41 -0.28 20.01
N ASN A 99 1.30 -0.17 18.68
CA ASN A 99 0.10 0.30 17.99
C ASN A 99 -1.00 -0.76 17.92
N ARG A 100 -0.72 -2.00 18.35
CA ARG A 100 -1.60 -3.17 18.25
C ARG A 100 -2.03 -3.45 16.81
N TRP A 101 -1.10 -3.33 15.88
CA TRP A 101 -1.30 -3.64 14.47
C TRP A 101 -0.73 -5.00 14.14
N ARG A 102 -1.40 -5.72 13.24
CA ARG A 102 -0.92 -6.96 12.61
C ARG A 102 -1.20 -6.87 11.13
N ILE A 103 -0.27 -7.39 10.32
CA ILE A 103 -0.52 -7.59 8.90
C ILE A 103 -0.94 -9.04 8.72
N THR A 104 -2.12 -9.29 8.15
CA THR A 104 -2.51 -10.66 7.78
C THR A 104 -1.75 -11.07 6.53
N ALA A 105 -1.17 -12.27 6.56
CA ALA A 105 -0.88 -12.99 5.33
C ALA A 105 -2.20 -13.63 4.88
N GLU A 106 -3.01 -12.92 4.10
CA GLU A 106 -4.03 -13.61 3.33
C GLU A 106 -3.30 -14.35 2.20
N GLU A 107 -3.41 -15.68 2.22
CA GLU A 107 -3.26 -16.51 1.03
C GLU A 107 -4.17 -15.89 -0.04
N PRO A 108 -3.68 -15.60 -1.25
CA PRO A 108 -4.43 -14.75 -2.19
C PRO A 108 -5.80 -15.37 -2.49
N GLU A 109 -6.85 -14.74 -1.97
CA GLU A 109 -8.21 -14.94 -2.44
C GLU A 109 -8.17 -14.75 -3.97
N PRO A 110 -8.55 -15.76 -4.78
CA PRO A 110 -8.44 -15.66 -6.22
C PRO A 110 -9.29 -14.48 -6.68
N ARG A 111 -8.59 -13.42 -7.13
CA ARG A 111 -9.19 -12.23 -7.72
C ARG A 111 -10.29 -12.67 -8.67
N ALA A 112 -11.54 -12.47 -8.26
CA ALA A 112 -12.69 -12.88 -9.04
C ALA A 112 -12.50 -12.32 -10.46
N PRO A 113 -12.57 -13.17 -11.51
CA PRO A 113 -12.33 -12.68 -12.86
C PRO A 113 -13.33 -11.56 -13.11
N ALA A 114 -12.80 -10.38 -13.48
CA ALA A 114 -13.61 -9.28 -13.94
C ALA A 114 -14.64 -9.85 -14.91
N LYS A 115 -15.93 -9.69 -14.58
CA LYS A 115 -17.05 -10.20 -15.39
C LYS A 115 -16.86 -9.66 -16.80
N ARG A 116 -16.25 -10.44 -17.68
CA ARG A 116 -16.35 -10.23 -19.13
C ARG A 116 -17.83 -10.43 -19.41
N GLY A 117 -18.51 -9.33 -19.71
CA GLY A 117 -19.88 -9.35 -20.20
C GLY A 117 -19.98 -10.36 -21.35
N PRO A 118 -21.14 -11.01 -21.52
CA PRO A 118 -21.26 -12.12 -22.45
C PRO A 118 -20.82 -11.69 -23.85
N ALA A 119 -19.74 -12.29 -24.35
CA ALA A 119 -19.35 -12.14 -25.74
C ALA A 119 -20.51 -12.68 -26.58
N ARG A 120 -21.15 -11.78 -27.32
CA ARG A 120 -22.29 -12.05 -28.19
C ARG A 120 -21.88 -13.17 -29.17
N ARG A 121 -22.42 -14.38 -29.01
CA ARG A 121 -22.16 -15.51 -29.93
C ARG A 121 -22.58 -15.08 -31.34
N ALA A 122 -21.61 -14.92 -32.24
CA ALA A 122 -21.90 -14.73 -33.66
C ALA A 122 -22.68 -15.95 -34.16
N SER A 123 -23.91 -15.72 -34.63
CA SER A 123 -24.80 -16.80 -35.04
C SER A 123 -24.35 -17.40 -36.39
N ALA A 124 -24.62 -18.69 -36.55
CA ALA A 124 -24.27 -19.50 -37.73
C ALA A 124 -24.81 -18.93 -39.06
N ARG A 125 -25.75 -17.98 -39.02
CA ARG A 125 -26.31 -17.27 -40.18
C ARG A 125 -25.30 -16.39 -40.92
N THR A 126 -24.18 -16.04 -40.28
CA THR A 126 -23.10 -15.23 -40.88
C THR A 126 -22.18 -16.07 -41.79
N ARG A 127 -22.26 -17.41 -41.74
CA ARG A 127 -21.31 -18.31 -42.43
C ARG A 127 -21.78 -18.87 -43.78
N LEU A 128 -23.02 -18.62 -44.18
CA LEU A 128 -23.55 -19.09 -45.47
C LEU A 128 -23.71 -17.91 -46.42
N LYS A 129 -22.62 -17.57 -47.10
CA LYS A 129 -22.64 -16.72 -48.30
C LYS A 129 -22.85 -17.65 -49.49
N VAL A 130 -24.03 -17.59 -50.11
CA VAL A 130 -24.42 -18.32 -51.32
C VAL A 130 -23.57 -17.83 -52.50
N VAL A 131 -23.00 -18.76 -53.27
CA VAL A 131 -22.45 -18.50 -54.60
C VAL A 131 -23.56 -18.81 -55.61
N PRO A 132 -23.99 -17.86 -56.46
CA PRO A 132 -24.87 -18.16 -57.57
C PRO A 132 -24.05 -18.72 -58.74
N GLY A 133 -24.60 -19.72 -59.43
CA GLY A 133 -24.01 -20.30 -60.64
C GLY A 133 -25.04 -21.16 -61.35
N ASP A 134 -25.72 -20.53 -62.32
CA ASP A 134 -26.63 -21.07 -63.33
C ASP A 134 -26.01 -22.32 -64.04
N GLY A 135 -26.73 -23.34 -64.54
CA GLY A 135 -28.02 -23.32 -65.21
C GLY A 135 -27.80 -23.51 -66.72
N ASP A 136 -27.48 -24.74 -67.16
CA ASP A 136 -27.97 -25.44 -68.38
C ASP A 136 -27.28 -26.82 -68.54
#